data_AF-A0A0B3AGX8-F1
#
_entry.id   AF-A0A0B3AGX8-F1
#
_cell.length_a   1.000
_cell.length_b   1.000
_cell.length_c   1.000
_cell.angle_alpha   90.00
_cell.angle_beta   90.00
_cell.angle_gamma   90.00
#
_symmetry.space_group_name_H-M   'P 1'
#
loop_
_entity.id
_entity.type
_entity.pdbx_description
1 polymer ?
#
loop_
_entity_poly.entity_id
_entity_poly.type
_entity_poly.pdbx_seq_one_letter_code
_entity_poly.pdbx_strand_id
1 'polypeptide(L)'
;MNYKHIVTEKLKKYKKEDIIITEHAYEQAIFRSINIDEIKENIINPKRLFYAIKQTAQKEGEEKYDCYFGYSKTQCHRYAIVINGKCIVCTAIKINRRWQHIAEKNAKF
;
A
#
# COMPACT_ATOMS: atom_id res chain seq x y z
N MET A 1 6.91 10.38 9.60
CA MET A 1 5.61 11.09 9.57
C MET A 1 4.52 10.16 9.00
N ASN A 2 3.31 10.13 9.58
CA ASN A 2 2.22 9.25 9.10
C ASN A 2 1.39 9.94 8.01
N TYR A 3 1.34 9.38 6.80
CA TYR A 3 0.62 9.90 5.64
C TYR A 3 -0.76 9.27 5.44
N LYS A 4 -1.26 8.47 6.39
CA LYS A 4 -2.54 7.74 6.28
C LYS A 4 -3.67 8.63 5.76
N HIS A 5 -3.89 9.80 6.36
CA HIS A 5 -5.01 10.66 5.98
C HIS A 5 -4.89 11.14 4.53
N ILE A 6 -3.70 11.60 4.13
CA ILE A 6 -3.44 12.09 2.77
C ILE A 6 -3.64 10.97 1.75
N VAL A 7 -3.06 9.79 2.01
CA VAL A 7 -3.19 8.63 1.13
C VAL A 7 -4.64 8.16 1.05
N THR A 8 -5.36 8.11 2.17
CA THR A 8 -6.78 7.73 2.21
C THR A 8 -7.62 8.60 1.27
N GLU A 9 -7.47 9.93 1.33
CA GLU A 9 -8.22 10.86 0.49
C GLU A 9 -7.84 10.78 -1.00
N LYS A 10 -6.59 10.42 -1.31
CA LYS A 10 -6.18 10.14 -2.70
C LYS A 10 -6.80 8.84 -3.20
N LEU A 11 -6.72 7.78 -2.40
CA LEU A 11 -7.13 6.44 -2.80
C LEU A 11 -8.63 6.31 -3.04
N LYS A 12 -9.46 7.01 -2.26
CA LYS A 12 -10.93 7.04 -2.42
C LYS A 12 -11.41 7.52 -3.80
N LYS A 13 -10.55 8.19 -4.58
CA LYS A 13 -10.88 8.72 -5.92
C LYS A 13 -10.79 7.68 -7.03
N TYR A 14 -10.11 6.56 -6.77
CA TYR A 14 -9.86 5.53 -7.78
C TYR A 14 -10.96 4.48 -7.84
N LYS A 15 -11.14 3.93 -9.04
CA LYS A 15 -11.91 2.71 -9.30
C LYS A 15 -10.99 1.51 -9.47
N LYS A 16 -11.56 0.31 -9.55
CA LYS A 16 -10.77 -0.93 -9.73
C LYS A 16 -9.97 -0.91 -11.03
N GLU A 17 -10.52 -0.30 -12.08
CA GLU A 17 -9.87 -0.14 -13.38
C GLU A 17 -8.65 0.80 -13.34
N ASP A 18 -8.60 1.74 -12.39
CA ASP A 18 -7.47 2.67 -12.23
C ASP A 18 -6.28 2.04 -11.49
N ILE A 19 -6.47 0.84 -10.95
CA ILE A 19 -5.45 0.12 -10.18
C ILE A 19 -4.65 -0.78 -11.12
N ILE A 20 -3.39 -0.41 -11.32
CA ILE A 20 -2.42 -1.23 -12.06
C ILE A 20 -1.63 -2.05 -11.05
N ILE A 21 -1.58 -3.36 -11.25
CA ILE A 21 -0.71 -4.25 -10.48
C ILE A 21 0.44 -4.64 -11.39
N THR A 22 1.67 -4.33 -10.99
CA THR A 22 2.85 -4.71 -11.78
C THR A 22 3.02 -6.23 -11.78
N GLU A 23 3.72 -6.75 -12.77
CA GLU A 23 4.08 -8.18 -12.84
C GLU A 23 4.78 -8.64 -11.55
N HIS A 24 5.76 -7.86 -11.07
CA HIS A 24 6.42 -8.14 -9.80
C HIS A 24 5.45 -8.19 -8.61
N ALA A 25 4.51 -7.23 -8.51
CA ALA A 25 3.52 -7.25 -7.42
C ALA A 25 2.58 -8.45 -7.51
N TYR A 26 2.22 -8.84 -8.73
CA TYR A 26 1.37 -10.00 -9.03
C TYR A 26 2.06 -11.31 -8.60
N GLU A 27 3.31 -11.51 -9.00
CA GLU A 27 4.11 -12.67 -8.56
C GLU A 27 4.26 -12.74 -7.04
N GLN A 28 4.56 -11.60 -6.39
CA GLN A 28 4.67 -11.53 -4.94
C GLN A 28 3.35 -11.83 -4.24
N ALA A 29 2.22 -11.42 -4.83
CA ALA A 29 0.90 -11.72 -4.31
C ALA A 29 0.58 -13.22 -4.41
N ILE A 30 0.88 -13.86 -5.54
CA ILE A 30 0.72 -15.31 -5.72
C ILE A 30 1.56 -16.07 -4.70
N PHE A 31 2.87 -15.76 -4.63
CA PHE A 31 3.82 -16.45 -3.76
C PHE A 31 3.41 -16.36 -2.28
N ARG A 32 2.75 -15.27 -1.88
CA ARG A 32 2.32 -15.03 -0.49
C ARG A 32 0.84 -15.29 -0.23
N SER A 33 0.14 -15.88 -1.20
CA SER A 33 -1.30 -16.16 -1.14
C SER A 33 -2.10 -14.91 -0.73
N ILE A 34 -1.84 -13.80 -1.42
CA ILE A 34 -2.59 -12.56 -1.32
C ILE A 34 -3.51 -12.49 -2.53
N ASN A 35 -4.82 -12.39 -2.30
CA ASN A 35 -5.79 -12.28 -3.38
C ASN A 35 -5.65 -10.91 -4.08
N ILE A 36 -5.52 -10.92 -5.40
CA ILE A 36 -5.42 -9.72 -6.24
C ILE A 36 -6.64 -8.81 -6.09
N ASP A 37 -7.84 -9.36 -6.02
CA ASP A 37 -9.06 -8.59 -5.81
C ASP A 37 -9.08 -7.95 -4.42
N GLU A 38 -8.51 -8.62 -3.42
CA GLU A 38 -8.34 -8.03 -2.09
C GLU A 38 -7.36 -6.84 -2.12
N ILE A 39 -6.30 -6.88 -2.92
CA ILE A 39 -5.40 -5.73 -3.10
C ILE A 39 -6.18 -4.55 -3.66
N LYS A 40 -6.91 -4.76 -4.76
CA LYS A 40 -7.72 -3.71 -5.40
C LYS A 40 -8.78 -3.16 -4.45
N GLU A 41 -9.50 -4.03 -3.75
CA GLU A 41 -10.53 -3.65 -2.78
C GLU A 41 -9.95 -2.82 -1.64
N ASN A 42 -8.81 -3.21 -1.08
CA ASN A 42 -8.14 -2.42 -0.04
C ASN A 42 -7.76 -1.02 -0.52
N ILE A 43 -7.38 -0.88 -1.80
CA ILE A 43 -6.99 0.41 -2.35
C ILE A 43 -8.21 1.31 -2.54
N ILE A 44 -9.26 0.84 -3.23
CA ILE A 44 -10.45 1.69 -3.48
C ILE A 44 -11.27 1.95 -2.21
N ASN A 45 -11.18 1.06 -1.22
CA ASN A 45 -11.89 1.14 0.04
C ASN A 45 -10.90 1.08 1.22
N PRO A 46 -10.11 2.15 1.45
CA PRO A 46 -8.97 2.14 2.37
C PRO A 46 -9.34 2.19 3.86
N LYS A 47 -10.50 1.64 4.25
CA LYS A 47 -10.96 1.55 5.65
C LYS A 47 -9.94 0.86 6.55
N ARG A 48 -9.24 -0.14 6.00
CA ARG A 48 -8.24 -0.93 6.72
C ARG A 48 -6.83 -0.34 6.65
N LEU A 49 -6.63 0.84 6.05
CA LEU A 49 -5.32 1.50 6.03
C LEU A 49 -4.98 2.00 7.44
N PHE A 50 -4.01 1.38 8.08
CA PHE A 50 -3.56 1.73 9.43
C PHE A 50 -2.44 2.76 9.40
N TYR A 51 -1.51 2.61 8.47
CA TYR A 51 -0.32 3.44 8.40
C TYR A 51 0.11 3.64 6.96
N ALA A 52 0.63 4.83 6.65
CA ALA A 52 1.29 5.08 5.38
C ALA A 52 2.54 5.93 5.58
N ILE A 53 3.59 5.62 4.83
CA ILE A 53 4.87 6.34 4.84
C ILE A 53 5.14 6.83 3.43
N LYS A 54 5.54 8.08 3.28
CA LYS A 54 6.02 8.61 2.01
C LYS A 54 7.45 8.13 1.76
N GLN A 55 7.71 7.63 0.57
CA GLN A 55 9.03 7.22 0.10
C GLN A 55 9.53 8.20 -0.95
N THR A 56 10.84 8.25 -1.16
CA THR A 56 11.42 9.01 -2.27
C THR A 56 10.95 8.41 -3.59
N ALA A 57 10.33 9.23 -4.43
CA ALA A 57 10.00 8.89 -5.80
C ALA A 57 11.21 9.14 -6.71
N GLN A 58 11.35 8.35 -7.76
CA GLN A 58 12.48 8.48 -8.70
C GLN A 58 12.20 9.46 -9.84
N LYS A 59 10.92 9.74 -10.13
CA LYS A 59 10.50 10.61 -11.23
C LYS A 59 9.66 11.77 -10.72
N GLU A 60 9.72 12.88 -11.43
CA GLU A 60 8.90 14.05 -11.16
C GLU A 60 7.41 13.73 -11.38
N GLY A 61 6.54 14.28 -10.53
CA GLY A 61 5.10 14.03 -10.56
C GLY A 61 4.65 12.70 -9.95
N GLU A 62 5.58 11.81 -9.59
CA GLU A 62 5.27 10.57 -8.88
C GLU A 62 5.27 10.77 -7.37
N GLU A 63 4.30 10.14 -6.70
CA GLU A 63 4.30 10.02 -5.25
C GLU A 63 4.31 8.55 -4.83
N LYS A 64 5.37 8.15 -4.14
CA LYS A 64 5.54 6.77 -3.68
C LYS A 64 5.19 6.64 -2.20
N TYR A 65 4.42 5.61 -1.88
CA TYR A 65 3.98 5.33 -0.52
C TYR A 65 4.14 3.86 -0.17
N ASP A 66 4.56 3.58 1.06
CA ASP A 66 4.36 2.28 1.70
C ASP A 66 3.08 2.34 2.52
N CYS A 67 2.10 1.52 2.17
CA CYS A 67 0.78 1.47 2.80
C CYS A 67 0.58 0.16 3.54
N TYR A 68 0.14 0.23 4.80
CA TYR A 68 -0.05 -0.92 5.68
C TYR A 68 -1.54 -1.11 5.96
N PHE A 69 -2.13 -2.11 5.32
CA PHE A 69 -3.54 -2.47 5.46
C PHE A 69 -3.71 -3.62 6.45
N GLY A 70 -4.60 -3.48 7.41
CA GLY A 70 -4.88 -4.53 8.37
C GLY A 70 -5.49 -5.75 7.69
N TYR A 71 -4.92 -6.92 7.97
CA TYR A 71 -5.42 -8.20 7.49
C TYR A 71 -6.02 -9.02 8.63
N SER A 72 -5.31 -9.11 9.76
CA SER A 72 -5.76 -9.79 10.97
C SER A 72 -5.31 -9.04 12.23
N LYS A 73 -5.56 -9.63 13.41
CA LYS A 73 -5.07 -9.09 14.68
C LYS A 73 -3.54 -9.00 14.71
N THR A 74 -2.84 -9.90 14.03
CA THR A 74 -1.37 -10.03 14.09
C THR A 74 -0.67 -9.72 12.77
N GLN A 75 -1.41 -9.63 11.66
CA GLN A 75 -0.83 -9.43 10.32
C GLN A 75 -1.43 -8.24 9.58
N CYS A 76 -0.64 -7.70 8.65
CA CYS A 76 -1.05 -6.67 7.71
C CYS A 76 -0.48 -6.95 6.32
N HIS A 77 -1.15 -6.42 5.31
CA HIS A 77 -0.60 -6.33 3.97
C HIS A 77 0.14 -5.00 3.84
N ARG A 78 1.40 -5.04 3.41
CA ARG A 78 2.14 -3.86 2.98
C ARG A 78 2.12 -3.81 1.45
N TYR A 79 1.65 -2.70 0.91
CA TYR A 79 1.70 -2.38 -0.50
C TYR A 79 2.64 -1.20 -0.70
N ALA A 80 3.64 -1.34 -1.57
CA ALA A 80 4.35 -0.17 -2.09
C ALA A 80 3.59 0.30 -3.33
N ILE A 81 3.06 1.52 -3.27
CA ILE A 81 2.26 2.11 -4.34
C ILE A 81 2.94 3.37 -4.89
N VAL A 82 2.71 3.64 -6.16
CA VAL A 82 3.04 4.89 -6.84
C VAL A 82 1.75 5.52 -7.34
N ILE A 83 1.57 6.80 -7.06
CA ILE A 83 0.44 7.61 -7.51
C ILE A 83 0.95 8.58 -8.57
N ASN A 84 0.43 8.46 -9.78
CA ASN A 84 0.67 9.36 -10.91
C ASN A 84 -0.49 9.26 -11.92
N GLY A 85 -1.61 9.93 -11.62
CA GLY A 85 -2.86 9.82 -12.38
C GLY A 85 -3.59 8.47 -12.21
N LYS A 86 -2.85 7.37 -12.08
CA LYS A 86 -3.30 6.03 -11.69
C LYS A 86 -2.67 5.62 -10.35
N CYS A 87 -3.18 4.54 -9.76
CA CYS A 87 -2.57 3.91 -8.60
C CYS A 87 -1.86 2.62 -9.04
N ILE A 88 -0.53 2.63 -9.01
CA ILE A 88 0.32 1.52 -9.43
C ILE A 88 0.80 0.78 -8.18
N VAL A 89 0.46 -0.49 -8.04
CA VAL A 89 0.96 -1.38 -6.98
C VAL A 89 2.25 -2.01 -7.45
N CYS A 90 3.37 -1.58 -6.89
CA CYS A 90 4.70 -2.06 -7.26
C CYS A 90 5.11 -3.33 -6.52
N THR A 91 4.64 -3.52 -5.28
CA THR A 91 4.87 -4.75 -4.52
C THR A 91 3.73 -4.99 -3.55
N ALA A 92 3.43 -6.27 -3.25
CA ALA A 92 2.45 -6.67 -2.26
C ALA A 92 3.04 -7.75 -1.35
N ILE A 93 3.09 -7.46 -0.04
CA ILE A 93 3.71 -8.35 0.93
C ILE A 93 2.78 -8.54 2.14
N LYS A 94 2.79 -9.74 2.74
CA LYS A 94 2.10 -10.03 4.00
C LYS A 94 3.13 -10.06 5.12
N ILE A 95 2.94 -9.23 6.15
CA ILE A 95 3.90 -9.09 7.26
C ILE A 95 3.18 -9.07 8.61
N ASN A 96 3.90 -9.41 9.68
CA ASN A 96 3.41 -9.24 11.04
C ASN A 96 3.31 -7.76 11.42
N ARG A 97 2.30 -7.40 12.24
CA ARG A 97 2.11 -6.03 12.75
C ARG A 97 3.31 -5.50 13.55
N ARG A 98 4.10 -6.40 14.15
CA ARG A 98 5.38 -6.04 14.78
C ARG A 98 6.29 -5.28 13.80
N TRP A 99 6.38 -5.72 12.54
CA TRP A 99 7.19 -5.06 11.51
C TRP A 99 6.61 -3.72 11.08
N GLN A 100 5.28 -3.59 11.02
CA GLN A 100 4.62 -2.29 10.84
C GLN A 100 5.02 -1.33 11.96
N HIS A 101 4.95 -1.73 13.23
CA HIS A 101 5.34 -0.88 14.35
C HIS A 101 6.81 -0.47 14.34
N ILE A 102 7.71 -1.34 13.85
CA ILE A 102 9.12 -0.98 13.66
C ILE A 102 9.24 0.11 12.59
N ALA A 103 8.55 -0.04 11.45
CA ALA A 103 8.54 0.97 10.40
C ALA A 103 7.97 2.31 10.89
N GLU A 104 6.91 2.28 11.70
CA GLU A 104 6.32 3.46 12.34
C GLU A 104 7.30 4.21 13.26
N LYS A 105 8.11 3.47 14.03
CA LYS A 105 9.12 4.04 14.92
C LYS A 105 10.27 4.66 14.12
N ASN A 106 10.77 3.95 13.12
CA ASN A 106 11.90 4.41 12.33
C ASN A 106 11.57 5.65 11.48
N ALA A 107 10.32 5.79 11.02
CA ALA A 107 9.89 6.96 10.25
C ALA A 107 9.66 8.22 11.10
N LYS A 108 9.88 8.18 12.42
CA LYS A 108 9.81 9.35 13.31
C LYS A 108 11.18 10.03 13.53
N PHE A 109 12.25 9.38 13.09
CA PHE A 109 13.61 9.91 13.07
C PHE A 109 13.99 10.26 11.63
#